data_AF-A0A7Y4TJX8-F1
#
_entry.id   AF-A0A7Y4TJX8-F1
#
_cell.length_a   1.000
_cell.length_b   1.000
_cell.length_c   1.000
_cell.angle_alpha   90.00
_cell.angle_beta   90.00
_cell.angle_gamma   90.00
#
_symmetry.space_group_name_H-M   'P 1'
#
loop_
_entity.id
_entity.type
_entity.pdbx_description
1 polymer ?
#
loop_
_entity_poly.entity_id
_entity_poly.type
_entity_poly.pdbx_seq_one_letter_code
_entity_poly.pdbx_strand_id
1 'polypeptide(L)'
;MAKYPKDLIVRPLEAGEWDLIEKTYVSEFGNGMPHNPAQSTFYGVFLGEQLVGFAHLEKLFHLNAVFLNEVHRNRNIVEGVFDILDSEIPDNFPAVIFPDKDVKKLLGKYGFVSLGNTDLWRKEY
;
A
#
# COMPACT_ATOMS: atom_id res chain seq x y z
N MET A 1 14.96 15.08 -12.67
CA MET A 1 14.94 13.60 -12.68
C MET A 1 13.64 13.16 -12.02
N ALA A 2 12.95 12.16 -12.57
CA ALA A 2 11.73 11.63 -11.92
C ALA A 2 12.11 10.94 -10.60
N LYS A 3 11.34 11.18 -9.53
CA LYS A 3 11.60 10.67 -8.18
C LYS A 3 11.40 9.14 -8.08
N TYR A 4 10.57 8.57 -8.97
CA TYR A 4 10.24 7.14 -9.09
C TYR A 4 9.99 6.76 -10.57
N PRO A 5 9.91 5.45 -10.91
CA PRO A 5 9.70 5.01 -12.29
C PRO A 5 8.48 5.67 -12.94
N LYS A 6 8.59 6.08 -14.22
CA LYS A 6 7.52 6.81 -14.92
C LYS A 6 6.29 5.95 -15.22
N ASP A 7 6.49 4.65 -15.21
CA ASP A 7 5.52 3.58 -15.42
C ASP A 7 4.94 3.04 -14.10
N LEU A 8 5.28 3.67 -12.95
CA LEU A 8 4.63 3.38 -11.68
C LEU A 8 3.23 3.97 -11.67
N ILE A 9 2.21 3.12 -11.52
CA ILE A 9 0.81 3.51 -11.41
C ILE A 9 0.26 2.92 -10.12
N VAL A 10 -0.42 3.75 -9.32
CA VAL A 10 -1.18 3.31 -8.15
C VAL A 10 -2.62 3.78 -8.33
N ARG A 11 -3.57 2.85 -8.37
CA ARG A 11 -4.97 3.15 -8.63
C ARG A 11 -5.90 2.12 -7.98
N PRO A 12 -7.18 2.45 -7.73
CA PRO A 12 -8.17 1.47 -7.32
C PRO A 12 -8.22 0.30 -8.31
N LEU A 13 -8.38 -0.91 -7.79
CA LEU A 13 -8.58 -2.09 -8.61
C LEU A 13 -9.99 -2.17 -9.14
N GLU A 14 -10.09 -2.64 -10.37
CA GLU A 14 -11.36 -2.93 -11.00
C GLU A 14 -11.90 -4.29 -10.54
N ALA A 15 -13.22 -4.48 -10.68
CA ALA A 15 -13.90 -5.70 -10.22
C ALA A 15 -13.33 -7.00 -10.82
N GLY A 16 -12.66 -6.95 -11.98
CA GLY A 16 -12.02 -8.10 -12.62
C GLY A 16 -10.55 -8.33 -12.22
N GLU A 17 -9.94 -7.42 -11.46
CA GLU A 17 -8.50 -7.47 -11.13
C GLU A 17 -8.22 -8.06 -9.74
N TRP A 18 -9.25 -8.46 -9.01
CA TRP A 18 -9.14 -9.05 -7.69
C TRP A 18 -8.35 -10.36 -7.67
N ASP A 19 -8.56 -11.20 -8.68
CA ASP A 19 -7.82 -12.45 -8.84
C ASP A 19 -6.31 -12.21 -8.93
N LEU A 20 -5.88 -11.01 -9.39
CA LEU A 20 -4.47 -10.65 -9.47
C LEU A 20 -3.90 -10.43 -8.07
N ILE A 21 -4.60 -9.72 -7.18
CA ILE A 21 -4.17 -9.57 -5.79
C ILE A 21 -4.10 -10.92 -5.11
N GLU A 22 -5.15 -11.75 -5.24
CA GLU A 22 -5.18 -13.04 -4.55
C GLU A 22 -4.01 -13.91 -4.99
N LYS A 23 -3.72 -13.98 -6.30
CA LYS A 23 -2.55 -14.70 -6.83
C LYS A 23 -1.24 -14.11 -6.32
N THR A 24 -1.07 -12.79 -6.34
CA THR A 24 0.14 -12.12 -5.85
C THR A 24 0.33 -12.38 -4.35
N TYR A 25 -0.73 -12.31 -3.55
CA TYR A 25 -0.70 -12.56 -2.11
C TYR A 25 -0.39 -14.02 -1.79
N VAL A 26 -1.06 -14.97 -2.45
CA VAL A 26 -0.83 -16.41 -2.29
C VAL A 26 0.60 -16.78 -2.71
N SER A 27 1.11 -16.20 -3.80
CA SER A 27 2.49 -16.45 -4.25
C SER A 27 3.54 -16.02 -3.22
N GLU A 28 3.26 -14.99 -2.43
CA GLU A 28 4.23 -14.37 -1.52
C GLU A 28 4.09 -14.91 -0.09
N PHE A 29 2.87 -15.21 0.36
CA PHE A 29 2.58 -15.65 1.73
C PHE A 29 2.15 -17.11 1.86
N GLY A 30 1.92 -17.80 0.74
CA GLY A 30 1.50 -19.21 0.72
C GLY A 30 0.07 -19.48 1.19
N ASN A 31 -0.69 -18.45 1.57
CA ASN A 31 -2.03 -18.54 2.14
C ASN A 31 -3.00 -17.58 1.43
N GLY A 32 -4.30 -17.89 1.50
CA GLY A 32 -5.36 -17.01 0.99
C GLY A 32 -5.42 -15.67 1.75
N MET A 33 -5.94 -14.64 1.08
CA MET A 33 -6.01 -13.30 1.62
C MET A 33 -7.02 -13.22 2.80
N PRO A 34 -6.66 -12.61 3.95
CA PRO A 34 -7.51 -12.66 5.15
C PRO A 34 -8.74 -11.73 5.13
N HIS A 35 -8.94 -10.91 4.09
CA HIS A 35 -9.94 -9.84 4.09
C HIS A 35 -11.04 -10.01 3.03
N ASN A 36 -12.26 -9.60 3.38
CA ASN A 36 -13.42 -9.64 2.50
C ASN A 36 -13.42 -8.43 1.53
N PRO A 37 -13.35 -8.65 0.19
CA PRO A 37 -13.28 -7.60 -0.81
C PRO A 37 -14.53 -6.70 -0.86
N ALA A 38 -15.69 -7.17 -0.39
CA ALA A 38 -16.95 -6.41 -0.46
C ALA A 38 -17.01 -5.18 0.45
N GLN A 39 -16.06 -5.03 1.38
CA GLN A 39 -16.02 -3.93 2.35
C GLN A 39 -14.73 -3.12 2.32
N SER A 40 -13.87 -3.37 1.34
CA SER A 40 -12.52 -2.84 1.29
C SER A 40 -12.22 -2.28 -0.10
N THR A 41 -11.52 -1.16 -0.16
CA THR A 41 -10.98 -0.63 -1.41
C THR A 41 -9.51 -1.03 -1.50
N PHE A 42 -9.14 -1.70 -2.58
CA PHE A 42 -7.74 -2.04 -2.83
C PHE A 42 -7.22 -1.20 -3.97
N TYR A 43 -6.01 -0.68 -3.80
CA TYR A 43 -5.26 -0.02 -4.84
C TYR A 43 -4.20 -0.99 -5.34
N GLY A 44 -4.15 -1.23 -6.64
CA GLY A 44 -3.08 -1.99 -7.26
C GLY A 44 -1.86 -1.09 -7.44
N VAL A 45 -0.68 -1.64 -7.16
CA VAL A 45 0.60 -1.02 -7.51
C VAL A 45 1.12 -1.71 -8.77
N PHE A 46 1.16 -0.97 -9.87
CA PHE A 46 1.58 -1.46 -11.17
C PHE A 46 2.92 -0.84 -11.59
N LEU A 47 3.79 -1.66 -12.16
CA LEU A 47 4.98 -1.21 -12.88
C LEU A 47 4.81 -1.63 -14.34
N GLY A 48 4.46 -0.67 -15.21
CA GLY A 48 3.95 -0.99 -16.54
C GLY A 48 2.61 -1.73 -16.45
N GLU A 49 2.51 -2.90 -17.07
CA GLU A 49 1.31 -3.76 -17.04
C GLU A 49 1.33 -4.80 -15.91
N GLN A 50 2.42 -4.88 -15.14
CA GLN A 50 2.59 -5.88 -14.10
C GLN A 50 2.10 -5.36 -12.75
N LEU A 51 1.21 -6.11 -12.09
CA LEU A 51 0.89 -5.90 -10.68
C LEU A 51 2.08 -6.34 -9.81
N VAL A 52 2.72 -5.39 -9.14
CA VAL A 52 3.89 -5.63 -8.27
C VAL A 52 3.56 -5.52 -6.79
N GLY A 53 2.34 -5.11 -6.45
CA GLY A 53 1.86 -5.04 -5.08
C GLY A 53 0.47 -4.43 -4.99
N PHE A 54 0.04 -4.13 -3.76
CA PHE A 54 -1.26 -3.51 -3.52
C PHE A 54 -1.25 -2.71 -2.21
N ALA A 55 -2.17 -1.77 -2.09
CA ALA A 55 -2.51 -1.10 -0.85
C ALA A 55 -3.97 -1.40 -0.49
N HIS A 56 -4.20 -1.80 0.75
CA HIS A 56 -5.53 -2.14 1.28
C HIS A 56 -6.06 -0.98 2.11
N LEU A 57 -7.19 -0.42 1.71
CA LEU A 57 -7.94 0.56 2.48
C LEU A 57 -9.23 -0.09 2.98
N GLU A 58 -9.40 -0.13 4.30
CA GLU A 58 -10.66 -0.51 4.93
C GLU A 58 -11.66 0.67 4.94
N LYS A 59 -12.93 0.38 5.28
CA LYS A 59 -13.98 1.40 5.44
C LYS A 59 -13.47 2.58 6.26
N LEU A 60 -13.87 3.79 5.84
CA LEU A 60 -13.38 5.08 6.37
C LEU A 60 -11.94 5.44 5.93
N PHE A 61 -11.46 4.91 4.81
CA PHE A 61 -10.13 5.21 4.23
C PHE A 61 -8.97 4.92 5.18
N HIS A 62 -9.13 3.92 6.05
CA HIS A 62 -8.03 3.41 6.85
C HIS A 62 -7.10 2.60 5.95
N LEU A 63 -5.97 3.18 5.56
CA LEU A 63 -4.89 2.41 4.93
C LEU A 63 -4.42 1.36 5.94
N ASN A 64 -4.78 0.09 5.71
CA ASN A 64 -4.54 -1.03 6.62
C ASN A 64 -3.17 -1.68 6.35
N ALA A 65 -2.87 -1.89 5.06
CA ALA A 65 -1.63 -2.52 4.63
C ALA A 65 -1.16 -1.96 3.29
N VAL A 66 0.17 -1.86 3.12
CA VAL A 66 0.81 -1.69 1.81
C VAL A 66 1.73 -2.87 1.61
N PHE A 67 1.51 -3.59 0.52
CA PHE A 67 2.29 -4.75 0.13
C PHE A 67 2.99 -4.47 -1.21
N LEU A 68 4.26 -4.85 -1.29
CA LEU A 68 5.02 -4.94 -2.53
C LEU A 68 5.73 -6.30 -2.54
N ASN A 69 5.78 -6.96 -3.68
CA ASN A 69 6.55 -8.19 -3.85
C ASN A 69 8.04 -7.91 -3.60
N GLU A 70 8.79 -8.92 -3.13
CA GLU A 70 10.17 -8.71 -2.68
C GLU A 70 11.08 -8.10 -3.76
N VAL A 71 10.87 -8.50 -5.03
CA VAL A 71 11.65 -8.04 -6.18
C VAL A 71 11.50 -6.53 -6.42
N HIS A 72 10.34 -5.95 -6.10
CA HIS A 72 10.04 -4.54 -6.35
C HIS A 72 9.99 -3.70 -5.06
N ARG A 73 10.45 -4.23 -3.91
CA ARG A 73 10.68 -3.49 -2.65
C ARG A 73 11.91 -2.56 -2.74
N ASN A 74 12.01 -1.78 -3.81
CA ASN A 74 13.00 -0.71 -3.93
C ASN A 74 12.45 0.55 -3.26
N ARG A 75 13.30 1.25 -2.50
CA ARG A 75 12.99 2.53 -1.85
C ARG A 75 12.28 3.52 -2.77
N ASN A 76 12.67 3.64 -4.03
CA ASN A 76 12.06 4.59 -4.97
C ASN A 76 10.61 4.22 -5.31
N ILE A 77 10.31 2.92 -5.45
CA ILE A 77 8.94 2.43 -5.71
C ILE A 77 8.09 2.65 -4.47
N VAL A 78 8.61 2.31 -3.28
CA VAL A 78 7.90 2.53 -2.01
C VAL A 78 7.57 4.02 -1.83
N GLU A 79 8.54 4.92 -1.99
CA GLU A 79 8.30 6.37 -1.88
C GLU A 79 7.27 6.85 -2.94
N GLY A 80 7.31 6.34 -4.17
CA GLY A 80 6.31 6.69 -5.19
C GLY A 80 4.90 6.21 -4.85
N VAL A 81 4.77 5.01 -4.27
CA VAL A 81 3.46 4.49 -3.82
C VAL A 81 2.87 5.36 -2.73
N PHE A 82 3.67 5.73 -1.73
CA PHE A 82 3.20 6.61 -0.66
C PHE A 82 2.92 8.03 -1.16
N ASP A 83 3.72 8.61 -2.06
CA ASP A 83 3.43 9.92 -2.66
C ASP A 83 2.07 9.92 -3.39
N ILE A 84 1.75 8.86 -4.15
CA ILE A 84 0.47 8.75 -4.86
C ILE A 84 -0.68 8.54 -3.88
N LEU A 85 -0.54 7.61 -2.93
CA LEU A 85 -1.57 7.35 -1.91
C LEU A 85 -1.85 8.59 -1.05
N ASP A 86 -0.82 9.36 -0.69
CA ASP A 86 -0.96 10.60 0.08
C ASP A 86 -1.75 11.67 -0.69
N SER A 87 -1.66 11.67 -2.02
CA SER A 87 -2.46 12.58 -2.87
C SER A 87 -3.89 12.11 -3.14
N GLU A 88 -4.12 10.79 -3.14
CA GLU A 88 -5.42 10.18 -3.43
C GLU A 88 -6.28 10.01 -2.16
N ILE A 89 -5.65 9.82 -1.00
CA ILE A 89 -6.33 9.67 0.30
C ILE A 89 -6.46 11.05 0.94
N PRO A 90 -7.68 11.53 1.25
CA PRO A 90 -7.85 12.88 1.75
C PRO A 90 -7.13 13.09 3.10
N ASP A 91 -6.56 14.28 3.28
CA ASP A 91 -5.75 14.69 4.43
C ASP A 91 -6.42 14.63 5.80
N ASN A 92 -7.70 14.24 5.91
CA ASN A 92 -8.46 14.19 7.16
C ASN A 92 -8.87 12.77 7.56
N PHE A 93 -8.26 11.72 6.98
CA PHE A 93 -8.61 10.33 7.28
C PHE A 93 -7.58 9.57 8.14
N PRO A 94 -8.02 8.99 9.28
CA PRO A 94 -7.10 8.34 10.21
C PRO A 94 -6.53 7.08 9.55
N ALA A 95 -5.33 7.19 8.99
CA ALA A 95 -4.62 6.06 8.42
C ALA A 95 -3.84 5.35 9.52
N VAL A 96 -4.02 4.04 9.64
CA VAL A 96 -3.32 3.20 10.62
C VAL A 96 -2.73 2.00 9.89
N ILE A 97 -1.41 2.00 9.72
CA ILE A 97 -0.70 0.98 8.93
C ILE A 97 0.14 0.06 9.80
N PHE A 98 0.28 -1.18 9.31
CA PHE A 98 1.22 -2.16 9.81
C PHE A 98 2.44 -2.33 8.88
N PRO A 99 3.47 -1.47 8.99
CA PRO A 99 4.59 -1.47 8.07
C PRO A 99 5.66 -2.51 8.41
N ASP A 100 6.26 -3.09 7.38
CA ASP A 100 7.54 -3.80 7.52
C ASP A 100 8.66 -2.82 7.93
N LYS A 101 9.76 -3.34 8.50
CA LYS A 101 10.89 -2.57 9.04
C LYS A 101 11.46 -1.54 8.05
N ASP A 102 11.48 -1.87 6.77
CA ASP A 102 12.03 -1.00 5.73
C ASP A 102 11.10 0.17 5.39
N VAL A 103 9.79 -0.02 5.53
CA VAL A 103 8.78 1.01 5.31
C VAL A 103 8.74 2.00 6.47
N LYS A 104 8.95 1.53 7.71
CA LYS A 104 8.93 2.37 8.94
C LYS A 104 9.78 3.63 8.85
N LYS A 105 10.94 3.56 8.18
CA LYS A 105 11.86 4.70 8.03
C LYS A 105 11.33 5.79 7.09
N LEU A 106 10.38 5.45 6.23
CA LEU A 106 9.78 6.37 5.24
C LEU A 106 8.51 7.02 5.75
N LEU A 107 7.79 6.34 6.64
CA LEU A 107 6.50 6.79 7.16
C LEU A 107 6.51 8.15 7.83
N GLY A 108 7.59 8.47 8.56
CA GLY A 108 7.74 9.79 9.18
C GLY A 108 7.72 10.95 8.17
N LYS A 109 8.07 10.71 6.89
CA LYS A 109 7.96 11.73 5.83
C LYS A 109 6.52 12.07 5.48
N TYR A 110 5.60 11.13 5.70
CA TYR A 110 4.17 11.23 5.37
C TYR A 110 3.31 11.53 6.61
N GLY A 111 3.92 12.07 7.67
CA GLY A 111 3.21 12.44 8.90
C GLY A 111 2.77 11.26 9.77
N PHE A 112 3.24 10.05 9.49
CA PHE A 112 2.95 8.89 10.33
C PHE A 112 3.87 8.84 11.55
N VAL A 113 3.28 8.60 12.72
CA VAL A 113 3.99 8.38 13.98
C VAL A 113 3.74 6.98 14.51
N SER A 114 4.74 6.38 15.16
CA SER A 114 4.58 5.09 15.83
C SER A 114 3.72 5.23 17.08
N LEU A 115 2.77 4.30 17.28
CA LEU A 115 1.90 4.24 18.47
C LEU A 115 2.49 3.40 19.62
N GLY A 116 3.79 3.12 19.62
CA GLY A 116 4.48 2.44 20.72
C GLY A 116 4.41 0.91 20.70
N ASN A 117 3.44 0.31 20.01
CA ASN A 117 3.53 -1.07 19.55
C ASN A 117 4.31 -1.08 18.24
N THR A 118 5.35 -1.91 18.14
CA THR A 118 6.43 -1.85 17.14
C THR A 118 5.99 -1.77 15.69
N ASP A 119 4.76 -2.18 15.40
CA ASP A 119 4.23 -2.37 14.06
C ASP A 119 2.97 -1.55 13.81
N LEU A 120 2.62 -0.58 14.64
CA LEU A 120 1.44 0.28 14.43
C LEU A 120 1.84 1.74 14.25
N TRP A 121 1.46 2.34 13.12
CA TRP A 121 1.74 3.73 12.80
C TRP A 121 0.47 4.47 12.37
N ARG A 122 0.30 5.72 12.84
CA ARG A 122 -0.88 6.55 12.56
C ARG A 122 -0.48 7.88 11.92
N LYS A 123 -1.19 8.33 10.87
CA LYS A 123 -1.02 9.70 10.31
C LYS A 123 -1.54 10.73 11.32
N GLU A 124 -0.71 11.69 11.71
CA GLU A 124 -1.11 12.85 12.54
C GLU A 124 -1.39 14.07 11.65
N TYR A 125 -2.38 14.87 12.06
CA TYR A 125 -2.77 16.14 11.41
C TYR A 125 -2.27 17.34 12.21
#